data_AF-A0A0C2GHS4-F1
#
_entry.id   AF-A0A0C2GHS4-F1
#
_cell.length_a   1.000
_cell.length_b   1.000
_cell.length_c   1.000
_cell.angle_alpha   90.00
_cell.angle_beta   90.00
_cell.angle_gamma   90.00
#
_symmetry.space_group_name_H-M   'P 1'
#
loop_
_entity.id
_entity.type
_entity.pdbx_description
1 polymer ?
#
loop_
_entity_poly.entity_id
_entity_poly.type
_entity_poly.pdbx_seq_one_letter_code
_entity_poly.pdbx_strand_id
1 'polypeptide(L)'
;MSKLITREVENLGIPVDSCVVLHQLRVPLLIIHLKNGQSIDVQFPDDQFQAIRNTNLIRHYVQALTPWPVMPVLCKTHANLVGAQIPIDDVVSLLDSPHVSIEWNSHNQMSVSELAVRFVDYYSNFDTSQHVIYIEKGLTSRRRQVSGEVHLLLVDPYSRMTVCVNLYADVVDTSGQFLDSFPTFPEASLFRTQTKWQSWRVYSRERKVVVDKRMQDQSSEAELQDS
;
A
#
# COMPACT_ATOMS: atom_id res chain seq x y z
N MET A 1 25.88 15.09 14.58
CA MET A 1 25.23 15.10 13.26
C MET A 1 24.08 16.12 13.21
N SER A 2 23.08 16.05 14.09
CA SER A 2 21.98 17.04 14.15
C SER A 2 22.43 18.49 14.22
N LYS A 3 23.35 18.85 15.14
CA LYS A 3 23.89 20.22 15.26
C LYS A 3 24.56 20.74 13.99
N LEU A 4 25.22 19.86 13.22
CA LEU A 4 25.86 20.24 11.95
C LEU A 4 24.79 20.53 10.90
N ILE A 5 23.80 19.65 10.78
CA ILE A 5 22.71 19.79 9.80
C ILE A 5 21.84 21.00 10.12
N THR A 6 21.49 21.24 11.39
CA THR A 6 20.79 22.45 11.81
C THR A 6 21.56 23.70 11.39
N ARG A 7 22.88 23.75 11.63
CA ARG A 7 23.71 24.87 11.23
C ARG A 7 23.70 25.08 9.71
N GLU A 8 23.84 24.02 8.92
CA GLU A 8 23.83 24.15 7.46
C GLU A 8 22.46 24.56 6.91
N VAL A 9 21.36 24.09 7.50
CA VAL A 9 20.00 24.53 7.11
C VAL A 9 19.78 26.01 7.48
N GLU A 10 20.25 26.44 8.64
CA GLU A 10 20.23 27.86 9.02
C GLU A 10 21.12 28.71 8.09
N ASN A 11 22.28 28.21 7.66
CA ASN A 11 23.15 28.87 6.69
C ASN A 11 22.48 29.05 5.31
N LEU A 12 21.51 28.20 4.95
CA LEU A 12 20.67 28.36 3.75
C LEU A 12 19.57 29.42 3.92
N GLY A 13 19.54 30.13 5.06
CA GLY A 13 18.53 31.14 5.38
C GLY A 13 17.19 30.55 5.82
N ILE A 14 17.15 29.25 6.12
CA ILE A 14 15.94 28.55 6.52
C ILE A 14 15.90 28.47 8.05
N PRO A 15 14.98 29.18 8.73
CA PRO A 15 14.95 29.21 10.19
C PRO A 15 14.46 27.87 10.74
N VAL A 16 15.34 27.19 11.48
CA VAL A 16 15.03 25.94 12.17
C VAL A 16 14.40 26.24 13.52
N ASP A 17 13.35 25.49 13.86
CA ASP A 17 12.72 25.52 15.17
C ASP A 17 13.27 24.41 16.07
N SER A 18 13.25 23.17 15.58
CA SER A 18 13.77 22.02 16.32
C SER A 18 14.25 20.90 15.38
N CYS A 19 15.00 19.96 15.95
CA CYS A 19 15.59 18.86 15.21
C CYS A 19 15.50 17.57 16.06
N VAL A 20 14.91 16.53 15.51
CA VAL A 20 14.66 15.25 16.17
C VAL A 20 15.41 14.16 15.41
N VAL A 21 16.11 13.29 16.13
CA VAL A 21 16.83 12.16 15.54
C VAL A 21 16.23 10.86 16.05
N LEU A 22 15.73 10.03 15.14
CA LEU A 22 15.12 8.74 15.43
C LEU A 22 16.06 7.62 14.98
N HIS A 23 16.91 7.15 15.90
CA HIS A 23 17.89 6.10 15.63
C HIS A 23 17.33 4.68 15.67
N GLN A 24 16.20 4.48 16.34
CA GLN A 24 15.61 3.15 16.56
C GLN A 24 14.72 2.67 15.41
N LEU A 25 14.60 3.47 14.36
CA LEU A 25 13.92 3.07 13.14
C LEU A 25 14.85 2.20 12.29
N ARG A 26 14.26 1.33 11.47
CA ARG A 26 15.00 0.50 10.52
C ARG A 26 15.88 1.34 9.58
N VAL A 27 15.36 2.50 9.18
CA VAL A 27 16.11 3.55 8.48
C VAL A 27 16.18 4.73 9.43
N PRO A 28 17.37 5.10 9.95
CA PRO A 28 17.50 6.25 10.83
C PRO A 28 16.97 7.52 10.16
N LEU A 29 16.17 8.27 10.91
CA LEU A 29 15.49 9.46 10.41
C LEU A 29 15.92 10.70 11.20
N LEU A 30 16.17 11.78 10.48
CA LEU A 30 16.36 13.11 11.04
C LEU A 30 15.20 14.00 10.59
N ILE A 31 14.42 14.49 11.54
CA ILE A 31 13.29 15.38 11.30
C ILE A 31 13.70 16.79 11.69
N ILE A 32 13.59 17.73 10.75
CA ILE A 32 13.90 19.14 10.96
C ILE A 32 12.60 19.92 10.88
N HIS A 33 12.18 20.51 12.00
CA HIS A 33 11.02 21.39 12.04
C HIS A 33 11.45 22.81 11.74
N LEU A 34 10.79 23.45 10.77
CA LEU A 34 11.06 24.81 10.35
C LEU A 34 10.06 25.77 11.01
N LYS A 35 10.48 27.02 11.26
CA LYS A 35 9.61 28.03 11.90
C LYS A 35 8.40 28.42 11.07
N ASN A 36 8.40 28.11 9.77
CA ASN A 36 7.26 28.34 8.88
C ASN A 36 6.20 27.21 8.93
N GLY A 37 6.38 26.22 9.81
CA GLY A 37 5.46 25.07 9.98
C GLY A 37 5.76 23.88 9.05
N GLN A 38 6.75 23.98 8.16
CA GLN A 38 7.19 22.84 7.34
C GLN A 38 8.11 21.90 8.14
N SER A 39 8.18 20.64 7.70
CA SER A 39 9.13 19.66 8.22
C SER A 39 9.91 19.02 7.08
N ILE A 40 11.19 18.74 7.34
CA ILE A 40 12.08 18.05 6.42
C ILE A 40 12.55 16.76 7.07
N ASP A 41 12.27 15.65 6.41
CA ASP A 41 12.63 14.31 6.82
C ASP A 41 13.85 13.86 6.01
N VAL A 42 15.00 13.73 6.68
CA VAL A 42 16.24 13.26 6.06
C VAL A 42 16.48 11.82 6.48
N GLN A 43 16.41 10.92 5.50
CA GLN A 43 16.77 9.52 5.66
C GLN A 43 18.11 9.26 4.98
N PHE A 44 18.93 8.40 5.60
CA PHE A 44 20.09 7.86 4.91
C PHE A 44 19.63 6.73 3.98
N PRO A 45 20.06 6.74 2.70
CA PRO A 45 19.59 5.76 1.75
C PRO A 45 20.04 4.36 2.16
N ASP A 46 19.17 3.38 1.93
CA ASP A 46 19.59 1.98 1.87
C ASP A 46 20.32 1.70 0.55
N ASP A 47 21.05 0.57 0.48
CA ASP A 47 21.84 0.19 -0.69
C ASP A 47 21.03 0.06 -2.00
N GLN A 48 19.70 -0.07 -1.89
CA GLN A 48 18.79 -0.20 -3.03
C GLN A 48 18.09 1.12 -3.38
N PHE A 49 18.24 2.17 -2.55
CA PHE A 49 17.59 3.47 -2.69
C PHE A 49 16.06 3.34 -2.88
N GLN A 50 15.44 2.44 -2.10
CA GLN A 50 14.02 2.05 -2.26
C GLN A 50 13.08 3.25 -2.30
N ALA A 51 13.25 4.21 -1.38
CA ALA A 51 12.40 5.40 -1.31
C ALA A 51 12.44 6.24 -2.59
N ILE A 52 13.63 6.48 -3.15
CA ILE A 52 13.82 7.26 -4.38
C ILE A 52 13.18 6.53 -5.58
N ARG A 53 13.39 5.21 -5.68
CA ARG A 53 12.80 4.39 -6.74
C ARG A 53 11.27 4.34 -6.65
N ASN A 54 10.72 4.18 -5.45
CA ASN A 54 9.29 4.22 -5.21
C ASN A 54 8.68 5.58 -5.56
N THR A 55 9.35 6.67 -5.21
CA THR A 55 8.91 8.02 -5.62
C THR A 55 8.84 8.13 -7.14
N ASN A 56 9.85 7.64 -7.86
CA ASN A 56 9.83 7.64 -9.32
C ASN A 56 8.70 6.76 -9.89
N LEU A 57 8.47 5.58 -9.31
CA LEU A 57 7.38 4.67 -9.69
C LEU A 57 6.00 5.33 -9.51
N ILE A 58 5.75 5.91 -8.33
CA ILE A 58 4.47 6.57 -8.02
C ILE A 58 4.27 7.81 -8.91
N ARG A 59 5.32 8.59 -9.18
CA ARG A 59 5.27 9.71 -10.12
C ARG A 59 4.75 9.27 -11.49
N HIS A 60 5.24 8.14 -12.00
CA HIS A 60 4.77 7.58 -13.27
C HIS A 60 3.36 6.99 -13.21
N TYR A 61 2.95 6.40 -12.07
CA TYR A 61 1.56 5.96 -11.87
C TYR A 61 0.57 7.11 -11.92
N VAL A 62 0.89 8.23 -11.25
CA VAL A 62 0.04 9.43 -11.24
C VAL A 62 -0.17 9.98 -12.65
N GLN A 63 0.85 9.89 -13.50
CA GLN A 63 0.74 10.29 -14.90
C GLN A 63 -0.14 9.37 -15.73
N ALA A 64 -0.10 8.07 -15.46
CA ALA A 64 -0.93 7.10 -16.17
C ALA A 64 -2.43 7.16 -15.81
N LEU A 65 -2.79 7.84 -14.70
CA LEU A 65 -4.18 7.93 -14.20
C LEU A 65 -5.09 8.84 -15.04
N THR A 66 -4.55 9.62 -15.98
CA THR A 66 -5.36 10.53 -16.80
C THR A 66 -5.24 10.14 -18.28
N PRO A 67 -6.32 9.67 -18.94
CA PRO A 67 -7.72 9.61 -18.52
C PRO A 67 -8.17 8.28 -17.88
N TRP A 68 -7.27 7.34 -17.60
CA TRP A 68 -7.65 5.95 -17.31
C TRP A 68 -7.78 5.64 -15.80
N PRO A 69 -8.92 5.08 -15.35
CA PRO A 69 -9.13 4.80 -13.93
C PRO A 69 -8.44 3.50 -13.45
N VAL A 70 -7.76 2.77 -14.36
CA VAL A 70 -7.01 1.55 -14.06
C VAL A 70 -5.59 1.69 -14.61
N MET A 71 -4.62 1.46 -13.74
CA MET A 71 -3.19 1.67 -14.02
C MET A 71 -2.53 0.45 -14.70
N PRO A 72 -1.49 0.65 -15.52
CA PRO A 72 -0.68 -0.43 -16.07
C PRO A 72 0.20 -1.10 -15.01
N VAL A 73 0.82 -2.22 -15.34
CA VAL A 73 1.93 -2.77 -14.55
C VAL A 73 3.24 -2.13 -15.03
N LEU A 74 3.59 -0.95 -14.51
CA LEU A 74 4.72 -0.15 -15.02
C LEU A 74 6.06 -0.89 -14.97
N CYS A 75 6.31 -1.71 -13.94
CA CYS A 75 7.52 -2.53 -13.85
C CYS A 75 7.64 -3.54 -15.02
N LYS A 76 6.53 -3.88 -15.69
CA LYS A 76 6.53 -4.74 -16.88
C LYS A 76 6.51 -3.95 -18.19
N THR A 77 5.66 -2.93 -18.28
CA THR A 77 5.44 -2.22 -19.55
C THR A 77 6.47 -1.12 -19.80
N HIS A 78 7.04 -0.55 -18.75
CA HIS A 78 7.97 0.59 -18.79
C HIS A 78 9.18 0.35 -17.88
N ALA A 79 9.75 -0.87 -17.94
CA ALA A 79 10.88 -1.26 -17.11
C ALA A 79 12.13 -0.38 -17.31
N ASN A 80 12.25 0.30 -18.45
CA ASN A 80 13.29 1.29 -18.72
C ASN A 80 13.11 2.61 -17.97
N LEU A 81 11.92 2.88 -17.42
CA LEU A 81 11.63 4.08 -16.62
C LEU A 81 11.60 3.79 -15.12
N VAL A 82 11.14 2.61 -14.74
CA VAL A 82 10.89 2.26 -13.32
C VAL A 82 11.51 0.94 -12.86
N GLY A 83 12.29 0.25 -13.70
CA GLY A 83 12.87 -1.03 -13.33
C GLY A 83 13.92 -0.94 -12.21
N ALA A 84 14.03 -2.00 -11.40
CA ALA A 84 15.03 -2.08 -10.33
C ALA A 84 16.48 -2.06 -10.88
N GLN A 85 16.67 -2.45 -12.13
CA GLN A 85 17.96 -2.50 -12.83
C GLN A 85 18.49 -1.11 -13.26
N ILE A 86 17.67 -0.06 -13.21
CA ILE A 86 18.10 1.29 -13.62
C ILE A 86 19.12 1.82 -12.60
N PRO A 87 20.29 2.33 -13.01
CA PRO A 87 21.24 3.00 -12.13
C PRO A 87 20.58 4.13 -11.33
N ILE A 88 20.96 4.31 -10.06
CA ILE A 88 20.29 5.30 -9.20
C ILE A 88 20.48 6.73 -9.71
N ASP A 89 21.64 7.06 -10.28
CA ASP A 89 21.92 8.39 -10.84
C ASP A 89 20.98 8.72 -12.02
N ASP A 90 20.61 7.72 -12.81
CA ASP A 90 19.65 7.87 -13.90
C ASP A 90 18.23 8.09 -13.34
N VAL A 91 17.86 7.41 -12.25
CA VAL A 91 16.58 7.63 -11.57
C VAL A 91 16.50 9.04 -10.99
N VAL A 92 17.58 9.53 -10.37
CA VAL A 92 17.64 10.91 -9.86
C VAL A 92 17.53 11.92 -11.01
N SER A 93 18.26 11.68 -12.10
CA SER A 93 18.17 12.52 -13.30
C SER A 93 16.75 12.54 -13.89
N LEU A 94 16.05 11.40 -13.88
CA LEU A 94 14.65 11.32 -14.29
C LEU A 94 13.76 12.14 -13.37
N LEU A 95 13.96 12.09 -12.04
CA LEU A 95 13.22 12.88 -11.06
C LEU A 95 13.41 14.39 -11.25
N ASP A 96 14.61 14.82 -11.60
CA ASP A 96 14.94 16.24 -11.86
C ASP A 96 14.44 16.71 -13.24
N SER A 97 14.28 15.79 -14.19
CA SER A 97 13.81 16.13 -15.53
C SER A 97 12.31 16.42 -15.58
N PRO A 98 11.86 17.26 -16.53
CA PRO A 98 10.44 17.44 -16.82
C PRO A 98 9.78 16.10 -17.12
N HIS A 99 8.55 15.99 -16.64
CA HIS A 99 7.72 14.81 -16.76
C HIS A 99 7.60 14.29 -18.21
N VAL A 100 7.85 12.98 -18.40
CA VAL A 100 7.61 12.28 -19.67
C VAL A 100 6.23 11.61 -19.61
N SER A 101 5.37 11.90 -20.60
CA SER A 101 4.07 11.24 -20.72
C SER A 101 4.25 9.76 -21.04
N ILE A 102 3.49 8.90 -20.35
CA ILE A 102 3.45 7.47 -20.63
C ILE A 102 2.26 7.19 -21.54
N GLU A 103 2.50 6.53 -22.66
CA GLU A 103 1.44 6.03 -23.51
C GLU A 103 0.85 4.75 -22.89
N TRP A 104 -0.38 4.85 -22.39
CA TRP A 104 -1.15 3.74 -21.84
C TRP A 104 -2.60 3.92 -22.22
N ASN A 105 -3.28 2.81 -22.55
CA ASN A 105 -4.71 2.78 -22.77
C ASN A 105 -5.31 1.63 -21.97
N SER A 106 -6.28 1.95 -21.10
CA SER A 106 -6.99 0.93 -20.36
C SER A 106 -8.16 0.40 -21.19
N HIS A 107 -8.33 -0.91 -21.21
CA HIS A 107 -9.52 -1.55 -21.78
C HIS A 107 -10.72 -1.55 -20.81
N ASN A 108 -10.54 -1.05 -19.58
CA ASN A 108 -11.58 -0.98 -18.57
C ASN A 108 -12.74 -0.08 -19.02
N GLN A 109 -13.96 -0.61 -18.95
CA GLN A 109 -15.20 0.12 -19.24
C GLN A 109 -15.96 0.54 -17.97
N MET A 110 -15.49 0.14 -16.78
CA MET A 110 -16.13 0.49 -15.51
C MET A 110 -15.92 1.98 -15.20
N SER A 111 -16.97 2.63 -14.67
CA SER A 111 -16.85 4.00 -14.16
C SER A 111 -15.99 4.05 -12.90
N VAL A 112 -15.55 5.25 -12.51
CA VAL A 112 -14.84 5.46 -11.23
C VAL A 112 -15.70 5.02 -10.03
N SER A 113 -17.02 5.28 -10.07
CA SER A 113 -17.93 4.85 -9.01
C SER A 113 -18.07 3.34 -8.93
N GLU A 114 -18.14 2.64 -10.06
CA GLU A 114 -18.15 1.17 -10.09
C GLU A 114 -16.82 0.61 -9.57
N LEU A 115 -15.68 1.16 -9.98
CA LEU A 115 -14.36 0.77 -9.48
C LEU A 115 -14.24 0.98 -7.97
N ALA A 116 -14.78 2.06 -7.42
CA ALA A 116 -14.77 2.31 -5.98
C ALA A 116 -15.56 1.24 -5.20
N VAL A 117 -16.76 0.86 -5.68
CA VAL A 117 -17.56 -0.21 -5.08
C VAL A 117 -16.84 -1.56 -5.20
N ARG A 118 -16.27 -1.86 -6.37
CA ARG A 118 -15.48 -3.08 -6.60
C ARG A 118 -14.22 -3.16 -5.75
N PHE A 119 -13.57 -2.03 -5.51
CA PHE A 119 -12.42 -1.94 -4.62
C PHE A 119 -12.79 -2.34 -3.18
N VAL A 120 -13.89 -1.78 -2.65
CA VAL A 120 -14.38 -2.12 -1.31
C VAL A 120 -14.81 -3.60 -1.24
N ASP A 121 -15.56 -4.08 -2.22
CA ASP A 121 -15.98 -5.50 -2.32
C ASP A 121 -14.77 -6.45 -2.35
N TYR A 122 -13.79 -6.15 -3.21
CA TYR A 122 -12.58 -6.94 -3.37
C TYR A 122 -11.81 -7.08 -2.06
N TYR A 123 -11.50 -5.96 -1.39
CA TYR A 123 -10.69 -5.98 -0.17
C TYR A 123 -11.48 -6.47 1.06
N SER A 124 -12.81 -6.34 1.07
CA SER A 124 -13.66 -6.95 2.11
C SER A 124 -13.64 -8.48 2.07
N ASN A 125 -13.35 -9.05 0.89
CA ASN A 125 -13.27 -10.50 0.67
C ASN A 125 -11.83 -11.02 0.48
N PHE A 126 -10.82 -10.14 0.57
CA PHE A 126 -9.42 -10.49 0.32
C PHE A 126 -8.85 -11.28 1.49
N ASP A 127 -8.54 -12.55 1.24
CA ASP A 127 -7.96 -13.44 2.25
C ASP A 127 -6.47 -13.18 2.41
N THR A 128 -6.14 -12.34 3.40
CA THR A 128 -4.77 -12.01 3.77
C THR A 128 -4.00 -13.24 4.30
N SER A 129 -4.67 -14.28 4.80
CA SER A 129 -3.97 -15.50 5.25
C SER A 129 -3.45 -16.35 4.10
N GLN A 130 -4.04 -16.21 2.91
CA GLN A 130 -3.74 -17.05 1.75
C GLN A 130 -3.03 -16.31 0.63
N HIS A 131 -3.17 -14.97 0.54
CA HIS A 131 -2.69 -14.22 -0.61
C HIS A 131 -1.61 -13.19 -0.27
N VAL A 132 -0.83 -12.86 -1.29
CA VAL A 132 0.20 -11.82 -1.33
C VAL A 132 -0.05 -10.94 -2.54
N ILE A 133 0.11 -9.62 -2.38
CA ILE A 133 -0.02 -8.64 -3.45
C ILE A 133 1.39 -8.27 -3.94
N TYR A 134 1.65 -8.44 -5.24
CA TYR A 134 2.91 -8.08 -5.87
C TYR A 134 2.72 -6.88 -6.79
N ILE A 135 3.22 -5.70 -6.40
CA ILE A 135 3.11 -4.47 -7.20
C ILE A 135 3.84 -4.65 -8.54
N GLU A 136 5.07 -5.15 -8.51
CA GLU A 136 5.92 -5.39 -9.69
C GLU A 136 5.19 -6.22 -10.77
N LYS A 137 4.33 -7.15 -10.33
CA LYS A 137 3.64 -8.09 -11.21
C LYS A 137 2.21 -7.67 -11.54
N GLY A 138 1.65 -6.72 -10.79
CA GLY A 138 0.25 -6.30 -10.88
C GLY A 138 -0.73 -7.44 -10.60
N LEU A 139 -0.39 -8.35 -9.69
CA LEU A 139 -1.19 -9.54 -9.42
C LEU A 139 -1.13 -9.96 -7.96
N THR A 140 -2.07 -10.83 -7.60
CA THR A 140 -2.08 -11.54 -6.33
C THR A 140 -1.71 -13.00 -6.54
N SER A 141 -1.04 -13.61 -5.57
CA SER A 141 -0.63 -15.01 -5.63
C SER A 141 -0.84 -15.69 -4.30
N ARG A 142 -1.07 -17.01 -4.34
CA ARG A 142 -1.15 -17.82 -3.13
C ARG A 142 0.19 -17.85 -2.39
N ARG A 143 0.13 -17.81 -1.07
CA ARG A 143 1.27 -18.02 -0.19
C ARG A 143 1.77 -19.45 -0.33
N ARG A 144 3.09 -19.61 -0.35
CA ARG A 144 3.74 -20.93 -0.39
C ARG A 144 3.76 -21.61 0.98
N GLN A 145 3.65 -20.84 2.07
CA GLN A 145 3.66 -21.35 3.44
C GLN A 145 2.79 -20.44 4.32
N VAL A 146 1.92 -21.03 5.13
CA VAL A 146 1.05 -20.36 6.09
C VAL A 146 1.52 -20.77 7.48
N SER A 147 2.62 -20.18 7.94
CA SER A 147 3.12 -20.39 9.30
C SER A 147 3.49 -19.04 9.89
N GLY A 148 2.93 -18.72 11.06
CA GLY A 148 3.11 -17.42 11.75
C GLY A 148 1.88 -16.52 11.66
N GLU A 149 2.03 -15.29 12.15
CA GLU A 149 0.96 -14.29 12.22
C GLU A 149 0.46 -13.87 10.82
N VAL A 150 -0.87 -13.75 10.70
CA VAL A 150 -1.53 -13.39 9.44
C VAL A 150 -1.59 -11.87 9.31
N HIS A 151 -0.69 -11.32 8.49
CA HIS A 151 -0.72 -9.90 8.09
C HIS A 151 -0.92 -9.74 6.60
N LEU A 152 -1.41 -8.56 6.17
CA LEU A 152 -1.41 -8.18 4.76
C LEU A 152 0.03 -8.18 4.25
N LEU A 153 0.29 -8.93 3.17
CA LEU A 153 1.58 -8.91 2.48
C LEU A 153 1.46 -8.16 1.17
N LEU A 154 1.93 -6.91 1.17
CA LEU A 154 2.14 -6.08 0.00
C LEU A 154 3.64 -6.00 -0.29
N VAL A 155 4.08 -6.59 -1.39
CA VAL A 155 5.50 -6.69 -1.76
C VAL A 155 5.90 -5.49 -2.62
N ASP A 156 6.89 -4.76 -2.12
CA ASP A 156 7.54 -3.64 -2.79
C ASP A 156 8.38 -4.15 -3.98
N PRO A 157 8.34 -3.51 -5.17
CA PRO A 157 9.16 -3.91 -6.32
C PRO A 157 10.67 -3.82 -6.10
N TYR A 158 11.13 -2.97 -5.18
CA TYR A 158 12.54 -2.69 -4.91
C TYR A 158 13.01 -3.23 -3.55
N SER A 159 12.11 -3.87 -2.79
CA SER A 159 12.43 -4.46 -1.49
C SER A 159 12.07 -5.93 -1.44
N ARG A 160 12.84 -6.71 -0.67
CA ARG A 160 12.49 -8.09 -0.33
C ARG A 160 11.46 -8.19 0.80
N MET A 161 11.01 -7.04 1.32
CA MET A 161 10.15 -6.94 2.49
C MET A 161 8.78 -6.44 2.10
N THR A 162 7.77 -6.77 2.93
CA THR A 162 6.46 -6.16 2.77
C THR A 162 6.46 -4.72 3.27
N VAL A 163 5.69 -3.85 2.61
CA VAL A 163 5.43 -2.47 3.04
C VAL A 163 4.55 -2.44 4.30
N CYS A 164 3.68 -3.45 4.46
CA CYS A 164 2.72 -3.55 5.55
C CYS A 164 3.34 -4.28 6.75
N VAL A 165 4.18 -3.59 7.52
CA VAL A 165 4.73 -4.12 8.77
C VAL A 165 3.79 -3.71 9.92
N ASN A 166 3.20 -4.67 10.62
CA ASN A 166 2.29 -4.49 11.77
C ASN A 166 0.86 -4.02 11.49
N LEU A 167 0.35 -4.18 10.27
CA LEU A 167 -1.09 -3.98 10.03
C LEU A 167 -1.86 -5.26 10.38
N TYR A 168 -2.56 -5.22 11.52
CA TYR A 168 -3.67 -6.13 11.78
C TYR A 168 -4.79 -5.81 10.79
N ALA A 169 -5.35 -6.83 10.16
CA ALA A 169 -6.34 -6.72 9.08
C ALA A 169 -7.73 -6.25 9.56
N ASP A 170 -7.81 -5.48 10.65
CA ASP A 170 -9.05 -4.86 11.14
C ASP A 170 -9.18 -3.43 10.60
N VAL A 171 -9.24 -3.29 9.26
CA VAL A 171 -9.39 -1.98 8.59
C VAL A 171 -10.87 -1.61 8.35
N VAL A 172 -11.81 -2.49 8.71
CA VAL A 172 -13.24 -2.18 8.71
C VAL A 172 -13.77 -2.41 10.11
N ASP A 173 -14.14 -1.31 10.78
CA ASP A 173 -14.81 -1.36 12.08
C ASP A 173 -15.98 -2.37 12.03
N THR A 174 -15.97 -3.30 12.99
CA THR A 174 -17.01 -4.29 13.27
C THR A 174 -18.43 -3.70 13.37
N SER A 175 -18.57 -2.38 13.48
CA SER A 175 -19.84 -1.65 13.38
C SER A 175 -20.49 -1.72 11.99
N GLY A 176 -19.71 -1.92 10.91
CA GLY A 176 -20.22 -2.14 9.56
C GLY A 176 -20.97 -0.94 8.96
N GLN A 177 -20.69 0.28 9.41
CA GLN A 177 -21.34 1.49 8.88
C GLN A 177 -20.47 2.16 7.82
N PHE A 178 -20.43 1.59 6.61
CA PHE A 178 -19.71 2.21 5.48
C PHE A 178 -20.66 2.89 4.47
N LEU A 179 -21.98 2.67 4.55
CA LEU A 179 -22.95 3.20 3.56
C LEU A 179 -23.96 4.22 4.12
N ASP A 180 -24.04 4.38 5.44
CA ASP A 180 -24.95 5.35 6.08
C ASP A 180 -24.28 6.70 6.36
N SER A 181 -22.96 6.78 6.17
CA SER A 181 -22.09 7.91 6.50
C SER A 181 -21.57 8.68 5.29
N PHE A 182 -21.91 8.28 4.06
CA PHE A 182 -21.62 9.06 2.87
C PHE A 182 -22.44 10.37 2.88
N PRO A 183 -21.86 11.53 2.47
CA PRO A 183 -22.66 12.73 2.25
C PRO A 183 -23.78 12.42 1.25
N THR A 184 -24.98 12.99 1.45
CA THR A 184 -26.13 12.77 0.56
C THR A 184 -25.82 13.24 -0.86
N PHE A 185 -25.41 12.32 -1.73
CA PHE A 185 -25.38 12.53 -3.18
C PHE A 185 -26.56 11.78 -3.84
N PRO A 186 -27.16 12.35 -4.91
CA PRO A 186 -28.37 11.80 -5.54
C PRO A 186 -28.25 10.32 -5.94
N GLU A 187 -27.07 9.90 -6.38
CA GLU A 187 -26.75 8.57 -6.90
C GLU A 187 -26.76 7.48 -5.81
N ALA A 188 -26.59 7.84 -4.54
CA ALA A 188 -26.68 6.89 -3.42
C ALA A 188 -28.09 6.27 -3.33
N SER A 189 -29.12 7.02 -3.70
CA SER A 189 -30.53 6.59 -3.67
C SER A 189 -30.83 5.49 -4.70
N LEU A 190 -30.20 5.59 -5.87
CA LEU A 190 -30.26 4.57 -6.93
C LEU A 190 -29.55 3.28 -6.52
N PHE A 191 -28.39 3.39 -5.88
CA PHE A 191 -27.67 2.23 -5.35
C PHE A 191 -28.51 1.47 -4.30
N ARG A 192 -29.11 2.20 -3.34
CA ARG A 192 -29.99 1.66 -2.29
C ARG A 192 -31.23 0.94 -2.81
N THR A 193 -31.75 1.33 -3.96
CA THR A 193 -33.00 0.77 -4.52
C THR A 193 -32.75 -0.45 -5.40
N GLN A 194 -31.59 -0.55 -6.05
CA GLN A 194 -31.28 -1.65 -6.97
C GLN A 194 -30.59 -2.84 -6.29
N THR A 195 -29.86 -2.63 -5.19
CA THR A 195 -29.25 -3.73 -4.44
C THR A 195 -30.16 -4.16 -3.29
N LYS A 196 -30.80 -5.32 -3.40
CA LYS A 196 -31.38 -6.01 -2.25
C LYS A 196 -30.26 -6.25 -1.24
N TRP A 197 -30.35 -5.62 -0.08
CA TRP A 197 -29.44 -5.79 1.05
C TRP A 197 -29.22 -7.29 1.32
N GLN A 198 -28.09 -7.83 0.87
CA GLN A 198 -27.56 -9.03 1.47
C GLN A 198 -26.84 -8.59 2.74
N SER A 199 -27.09 -9.27 3.85
CA SER A 199 -26.30 -9.08 5.06
C SER A 199 -24.94 -9.73 4.85
N TRP A 200 -23.92 -8.94 4.51
CA TRP A 200 -22.55 -9.45 4.32
C TRP A 200 -21.97 -10.07 5.61
N ARG A 201 -22.59 -9.79 6.78
CA ARG A 201 -22.21 -10.37 8.07
C ARG A 201 -22.39 -11.89 8.13
N VAL A 202 -23.34 -12.46 7.38
CA VAL A 202 -23.65 -13.90 7.45
C VAL A 202 -22.48 -14.72 6.88
N TYR A 203 -21.89 -14.29 5.76
CA TYR A 203 -20.77 -14.99 5.12
C TYR A 203 -19.46 -14.96 5.92
N SER A 204 -19.17 -13.86 6.63
CA SER A 204 -17.95 -13.73 7.43
C SER A 204 -17.97 -14.59 8.70
N ARG A 205 -19.12 -14.68 9.38
CA ARG A 205 -19.28 -15.55 10.57
C ARG A 205 -19.20 -17.03 10.21
N GLU A 206 -19.83 -17.46 9.11
CA GLU A 206 -19.75 -18.85 8.65
C GLU A 206 -18.31 -19.25 8.28
N ARG A 207 -17.53 -18.37 7.64
CA ARG A 207 -16.11 -18.64 7.34
C ARG A 207 -15.23 -18.72 8.59
N LYS A 208 -15.41 -17.84 9.59
CA LYS A 208 -14.66 -17.93 10.86
C LYS A 208 -14.93 -19.26 11.58
N VAL A 209 -16.20 -19.68 11.65
CA VAL A 209 -16.58 -20.96 12.26
C VAL A 209 -15.96 -22.15 11.52
N VAL A 210 -15.85 -22.10 10.18
CA VAL A 210 -15.21 -23.17 9.40
C VAL A 210 -13.69 -23.21 9.62
N VAL A 211 -13.03 -22.07 9.80
CA VAL A 211 -11.58 -22.01 10.09
C VAL A 211 -11.29 -22.52 11.50
N ASP A 212 -12.05 -22.08 12.50
CA ASP A 212 -11.89 -22.54 13.89
C ASP A 212 -12.10 -24.05 14.00
N LYS A 213 -13.11 -24.59 13.31
CA LYS A 213 -13.39 -26.03 13.31
C LYS A 213 -12.28 -26.86 12.67
N ARG A 214 -11.68 -26.38 11.57
CA ARG A 214 -10.52 -27.04 10.93
C ARG A 214 -9.26 -27.00 11.79
N MET A 215 -9.05 -25.93 12.55
CA MET A 215 -7.93 -25.86 13.49
C MET A 215 -8.12 -26.81 14.67
N GLN A 216 -9.35 -26.97 15.16
CA GLN A 216 -9.69 -27.91 16.22
C GLN A 216 -9.53 -29.37 15.79
N ASP A 217 -9.99 -29.72 14.58
CA ASP A 217 -9.89 -31.09 14.06
C ASP A 217 -8.41 -31.49 13.83
N GLN A 218 -7.57 -30.58 13.33
CA GLN A 218 -6.14 -30.83 13.12
C GLN A 218 -5.34 -31.00 14.43
N SER A 219 -5.73 -30.31 15.51
CA SER A 219 -5.08 -30.50 16.81
C SER A 219 -5.42 -31.86 17.43
N SER A 220 -6.65 -32.35 17.27
CA SER A 220 -7.06 -33.65 17.80
C SER A 220 -6.47 -34.84 17.02
N GLU A 221 -6.22 -34.71 15.71
CA GLU A 221 -5.55 -35.75 14.93
C GLU A 221 -4.06 -35.90 15.28
N ALA A 222 -3.41 -34.81 15.69
CA ALA A 222 -2.01 -34.83 16.13
C ALA A 222 -1.84 -35.52 17.51
N GLU A 223 -2.79 -35.34 18.44
CA GLU A 223 -2.74 -35.98 19.76
C GLU A 223 -3.03 -37.49 19.72
N LEU A 224 -3.74 -37.98 18.69
CA LEU A 224 -4.04 -39.41 18.50
C LEU A 224 -2.89 -40.20 17.86
N GLN A 225 -1.85 -39.54 17.33
CA GLN A 225 -0.67 -40.22 16.76
C GLN A 225 0.50 -40.37 17.75
N ASP A 226 0.44 -39.70 18.91
CA ASP A 226 1.44 -39.76 19.98
C ASP A 226 1.00 -40.56 21.21
N SER A 227 -0.05 -41.39 21.10
CA SER A 227 -0.53 -42.31 22.16
C SER A 227 -0.38 -43.79 21.80
#